data_AF-A0A812XSG8-F1
#
_entry.id   AF-A0A812XSG8-F1
#
_cell.length_a   1.000
_cell.length_b   1.000
_cell.length_c   1.000
_cell.angle_alpha   90.00
_cell.angle_beta   90.00
_cell.angle_gamma   90.00
#
_symmetry.space_group_name_H-M   'P 1'
#
loop_
_entity.id
_entity.type
_entity.pdbx_description
1 polymer ?
#
loop_
_entity_poly.entity_id
_entity_poly.type
_entity_poly.pdbx_seq_one_letter_code
_entity_poly.pdbx_strand_id
1 'polypeptide(L)'
;NAQDLSNNLWASATLQDLAPEVLTTVPALSRYIPGNVGEMKAQEVSNSLWAAAKLKDAVPEVLAAVPALAERIPSLAKYMIPQALSNSLWAVAKLQDDVPDVLMAVSALAEHIPRKVQDICPQDLSNNLWAAAKLQDAAPEVLKAVPSIAANIPGNVEGMEFQEVSNSMWAATKLQYAVPETLKAVPALAERLKRCHASAYLAW
;
A
#
# COMPACT_ATOMS: atom_id res chain seq x y z
N ASN A 1 -23.29 -0.37 9.66
CA ASN A 1 -22.79 1.03 9.81
C ASN A 1 -21.48 1.17 9.01
N ALA A 2 -20.83 2.33 9.01
CA ALA A 2 -19.60 2.58 8.23
C ALA A 2 -18.44 1.60 8.54
N GLN A 3 -18.25 1.26 9.81
CA GLN A 3 -17.26 0.26 10.25
C GLN A 3 -17.59 -1.13 9.70
N ASP A 4 -18.86 -1.55 9.74
CA ASP A 4 -19.29 -2.85 9.23
C ASP A 4 -19.03 -2.98 7.73
N LEU A 5 -19.25 -1.92 6.94
CA LEU A 5 -18.97 -1.93 5.50
C LEU A 5 -17.49 -2.21 5.23
N SER A 6 -16.60 -1.51 5.94
CA SER A 6 -15.16 -1.72 5.81
C SER A 6 -14.74 -3.13 6.22
N ASN A 7 -15.24 -3.62 7.36
CA ASN A 7 -14.88 -4.94 7.87
C ASN A 7 -15.35 -6.06 6.93
N ASN A 8 -16.55 -5.96 6.39
CA ASN A 8 -17.08 -6.96 5.45
C ASN A 8 -16.33 -6.92 4.11
N LEU A 9 -15.95 -5.74 3.61
CA LEU A 9 -15.17 -5.65 2.38
C LEU A 9 -13.76 -6.22 2.57
N TRP A 10 -13.11 -5.90 3.70
CA TRP A 10 -11.82 -6.48 4.07
C TRP A 10 -11.90 -8.00 4.24
N ALA A 11 -12.94 -8.51 4.89
CA ALA A 11 -13.16 -9.95 5.05
C ALA A 11 -13.36 -10.62 3.69
N SER A 12 -14.12 -10.01 2.78
CA SER A 12 -14.33 -10.52 1.42
C SER A 12 -13.01 -10.62 0.65
N ALA A 13 -12.16 -9.59 0.73
CA ALA A 13 -10.84 -9.61 0.11
C ALA A 13 -9.89 -10.67 0.71
N THR A 14 -10.00 -10.92 2.01
CA THR A 14 -9.16 -11.89 2.74
C THR A 14 -9.60 -13.33 2.50
N LEU A 15 -10.90 -13.57 2.36
CA LEU A 15 -11.48 -14.91 2.22
C LEU A 15 -11.70 -15.34 0.77
N GLN A 16 -11.41 -14.50 -0.23
CA GLN A 16 -11.76 -14.75 -1.64
C GLN A 16 -11.31 -16.13 -2.18
N ASP A 17 -10.14 -16.61 -1.76
CA ASP A 17 -9.59 -17.90 -2.22
C ASP A 17 -10.12 -19.10 -1.43
N LEU A 18 -10.51 -18.88 -0.17
CA LEU A 18 -10.94 -19.95 0.75
C LEU A 18 -12.45 -20.14 0.79
N ALA A 19 -13.20 -19.07 0.56
CA ALA A 19 -14.66 -19.05 0.54
C ALA A 19 -15.16 -18.07 -0.54
N PRO A 20 -15.06 -18.42 -1.84
CA PRO A 20 -15.40 -17.53 -2.95
C PRO A 20 -16.84 -16.98 -2.91
N GLU A 21 -17.74 -17.61 -2.15
CA GLU A 21 -19.11 -17.14 -1.96
C GLU A 21 -19.17 -15.72 -1.36
N VAL A 22 -18.15 -15.30 -0.60
CA VAL A 22 -18.07 -13.94 -0.05
C VAL A 22 -18.06 -12.86 -1.15
N LEU A 23 -17.57 -13.19 -2.34
CA LEU A 23 -17.48 -12.26 -3.48
C LEU A 23 -18.86 -11.79 -3.94
N THR A 24 -19.90 -12.59 -3.73
CA THR A 24 -21.29 -12.22 -4.07
C THR A 24 -21.81 -11.02 -3.26
N THR A 25 -21.18 -10.72 -2.12
CA THR A 25 -21.56 -9.59 -1.26
C THR A 25 -20.90 -8.27 -1.67
N VAL A 26 -19.77 -8.33 -2.37
CA VAL A 26 -18.92 -7.18 -2.71
C VAL A 26 -19.68 -6.11 -3.51
N PRO A 27 -20.47 -6.43 -4.56
CA PRO A 27 -21.19 -5.40 -5.32
C PRO A 27 -22.15 -4.57 -4.45
N ALA A 28 -22.83 -5.23 -3.50
CA ALA A 28 -23.73 -4.54 -2.58
C ALA A 28 -22.96 -3.64 -1.62
N LEU A 29 -21.89 -4.15 -1.00
CA LEU A 29 -21.04 -3.38 -0.08
C LEU A 29 -20.48 -2.13 -0.76
N SER A 30 -19.95 -2.27 -1.98
CA SER A 30 -19.34 -1.18 -2.74
C SER A 30 -20.34 -0.08 -3.10
N ARG A 31 -21.60 -0.42 -3.37
CA ARG A 31 -22.67 0.55 -3.62
C ARG A 31 -23.01 1.39 -2.39
N TYR A 32 -22.85 0.85 -1.18
CA TYR A 32 -23.17 1.58 0.06
C TYR A 32 -22.03 2.47 0.55
N ILE A 33 -20.77 2.23 0.14
CA ILE A 33 -19.61 3.01 0.60
C ILE A 33 -19.77 4.52 0.32
N PRO A 34 -20.10 4.99 -0.90
CA PRO A 34 -20.19 6.43 -1.18
C PRO A 34 -21.16 7.17 -0.25
N GLY A 35 -22.27 6.54 0.13
CA GLY A 35 -23.26 7.13 1.05
C GLY A 35 -22.86 7.09 2.53
N ASN A 36 -21.84 6.33 2.91
CA ASN A 36 -21.43 6.14 4.31
C ASN A 36 -19.98 6.59 4.58
N VAL A 37 -19.21 6.97 3.54
CA VAL A 37 -17.78 7.29 3.64
C VAL A 37 -17.47 8.48 4.55
N GLY A 38 -18.46 9.37 4.74
CA GLY A 38 -18.35 10.52 5.65
C GLY A 38 -18.14 10.12 7.11
N GLU A 39 -18.73 8.98 7.52
CA GLU A 39 -18.63 8.43 8.88
C GLU A 39 -17.41 7.51 9.06
N MET A 40 -16.72 7.16 7.97
CA MET A 40 -15.61 6.21 8.03
C MET A 40 -14.38 6.81 8.70
N LYS A 41 -13.77 6.07 9.61
CA LYS A 41 -12.50 6.42 10.24
C LYS A 41 -11.31 6.14 9.32
N ALA A 42 -10.14 6.67 9.68
CA ALA A 42 -8.89 6.50 8.95
C ALA A 42 -8.57 5.03 8.63
N GLN A 43 -8.72 4.13 9.62
CA GLN A 43 -8.49 2.69 9.41
C GLN A 43 -9.47 2.10 8.40
N GLU A 44 -10.76 2.43 8.53
CA GLU A 44 -11.84 1.89 7.68
C GLU A 44 -11.65 2.31 6.21
N VAL A 45 -11.25 3.56 5.96
CA VAL A 45 -10.93 4.02 4.60
C VAL A 45 -9.73 3.26 4.04
N SER A 46 -8.65 3.11 4.81
CA SER A 46 -7.46 2.39 4.34
C SER A 46 -7.74 0.91 4.06
N ASN A 47 -8.52 0.24 4.90
CA ASN A 47 -8.89 -1.16 4.72
C ASN A 47 -9.78 -1.35 3.49
N SER A 48 -10.69 -0.41 3.23
CA SER A 48 -11.60 -0.49 2.09
C SER A 48 -10.88 -0.24 0.76
N LEU A 49 -9.91 0.69 0.73
CA LEU A 49 -9.04 0.87 -0.44
C LEU A 49 -8.18 -0.37 -0.71
N TRP A 50 -7.59 -0.93 0.34
CA TRP A 50 -6.80 -2.16 0.23
C TRP A 50 -7.65 -3.31 -0.30
N ALA A 51 -8.87 -3.47 0.22
CA ALA A 51 -9.80 -4.50 -0.23
C ALA A 51 -10.22 -4.29 -1.69
N ALA A 52 -10.52 -3.04 -2.09
CA ALA A 52 -10.82 -2.72 -3.48
C ALA A 52 -9.67 -3.10 -4.42
N ALA A 53 -8.43 -2.75 -4.06
CA ALA A 53 -7.24 -3.12 -4.83
C ALA A 53 -7.00 -4.64 -4.92
N LYS A 54 -7.42 -5.40 -3.90
CA LYS A 54 -7.34 -6.87 -3.87
C LYS A 54 -8.45 -7.58 -4.63
N LEU A 55 -9.62 -6.95 -4.74
CA LEU A 55 -10.83 -7.53 -5.33
C LEU A 55 -11.05 -7.12 -6.78
N LYS A 56 -10.39 -6.07 -7.28
CA LYS A 56 -10.68 -5.44 -8.59
C LYS A 56 -10.75 -6.42 -9.77
N ASP A 57 -9.92 -7.47 -9.77
CA ASP A 57 -9.86 -8.44 -10.87
C ASP A 57 -10.97 -9.50 -10.75
N ALA A 58 -11.35 -9.86 -9.53
CA ALA A 58 -12.38 -10.87 -9.25
C ALA A 58 -13.80 -10.27 -9.27
N VAL A 59 -13.95 -9.04 -8.79
CA VAL A 59 -15.22 -8.30 -8.71
C VAL A 59 -15.01 -6.83 -9.07
N PRO A 60 -14.98 -6.48 -10.38
CA PRO A 60 -14.74 -5.12 -10.85
C PRO A 60 -15.71 -4.07 -10.29
N GLU A 61 -16.91 -4.45 -9.88
CA GLU A 61 -17.89 -3.57 -9.22
C GLU A 61 -17.34 -2.92 -7.95
N VAL A 62 -16.28 -3.50 -7.34
CA VAL A 62 -15.62 -2.90 -6.18
C VAL A 62 -15.04 -1.52 -6.48
N LEU A 63 -14.66 -1.27 -7.75
CA LEU A 63 -14.06 -0.03 -8.20
C LEU A 63 -14.99 1.18 -8.03
N ALA A 64 -16.32 0.98 -8.01
CA ALA A 64 -17.29 2.05 -7.79
C ALA A 64 -17.14 2.75 -6.42
N ALA A 65 -16.52 2.10 -5.43
CA ALA A 65 -16.27 2.67 -4.12
C ALA A 65 -14.99 3.54 -4.06
N VAL A 66 -14.07 3.36 -5.01
CA VAL A 66 -12.70 3.92 -4.93
C VAL A 66 -12.68 5.45 -4.95
N PRO A 67 -13.43 6.18 -5.82
CA PRO A 67 -13.38 7.64 -5.84
C PRO A 67 -13.76 8.25 -4.48
N ALA A 68 -14.84 7.78 -3.88
CA ALA A 68 -15.32 8.26 -2.59
C ALA A 68 -14.32 7.97 -1.45
N LEU A 69 -13.65 6.81 -1.48
CA LEU A 69 -12.61 6.48 -0.51
C LEU A 69 -11.36 7.37 -0.67
N ALA A 70 -10.92 7.59 -1.92
CA ALA A 70 -9.76 8.42 -2.23
C ALA A 70 -9.98 9.89 -1.81
N GLU A 71 -11.17 10.43 -2.04
CA GLU A 71 -11.55 11.79 -1.65
C GLU A 71 -11.47 12.01 -0.12
N ARG A 72 -11.64 10.96 0.68
CA ARG A 72 -11.52 11.06 2.15
C ARG A 72 -10.08 11.10 2.64
N ILE A 73 -9.12 10.59 1.87
CA ILE A 73 -7.71 10.48 2.29
C ILE A 73 -7.10 11.81 2.73
N PRO A 74 -7.22 12.94 1.97
CA PRO A 74 -6.65 14.21 2.39
C PRO A 74 -7.07 14.68 3.78
N SER A 75 -8.33 14.41 4.18
CA SER A 75 -8.84 14.78 5.49
C SER A 75 -8.40 13.85 6.63
N LEU A 76 -8.06 12.60 6.30
CA LEU A 76 -7.77 11.53 7.26
C LEU A 76 -6.28 11.17 7.39
N ALA A 77 -5.44 11.51 6.41
CA ALA A 77 -4.05 11.06 6.33
C ALA A 77 -3.24 11.37 7.60
N LYS A 78 -3.47 12.53 8.25
CA LYS A 78 -2.81 12.88 9.53
C LYS A 78 -3.14 11.94 10.70
N TYR A 79 -4.33 11.32 10.67
CA TYR A 79 -4.81 10.38 11.69
C TYR A 79 -4.49 8.92 11.36
N MET A 80 -4.01 8.63 10.14
CA MET A 80 -3.60 7.29 9.76
C MET A 80 -2.36 6.87 10.54
N ILE A 81 -2.38 5.63 11.02
CA ILE A 81 -1.20 4.94 11.52
C ILE A 81 -0.29 4.53 10.34
N PRO A 82 0.99 4.19 10.56
CA PRO A 82 1.92 3.84 9.47
C PRO A 82 1.38 2.78 8.49
N GLN A 83 0.77 1.72 9.01
CA GLN A 83 0.16 0.66 8.20
C GLN A 83 -0.98 1.18 7.32
N ALA A 84 -1.85 2.05 7.85
CA ALA A 84 -2.98 2.60 7.09
C ALA A 84 -2.50 3.51 5.94
N LEU A 85 -1.43 4.29 6.15
CA LEU A 85 -0.80 5.07 5.09
C LEU A 85 -0.23 4.15 4.00
N SER A 86 0.46 3.09 4.41
CA SER A 86 1.12 2.15 3.51
C SER A 86 0.13 1.35 2.67
N ASN A 87 -0.92 0.84 3.30
CA ASN A 87 -2.03 0.17 2.62
C ASN A 87 -2.72 1.10 1.62
N SER A 88 -2.94 2.37 2.00
CA SER A 88 -3.57 3.35 1.11
C SER A 88 -2.68 3.66 -0.10
N LEU A 89 -1.37 3.90 0.09
CA LEU A 89 -0.47 4.19 -1.02
C LEU A 89 -0.30 2.99 -1.95
N TRP A 90 -0.19 1.78 -1.39
CA TRP A 90 -0.15 0.55 -2.16
C TRP A 90 -1.43 0.34 -2.98
N ALA A 91 -2.60 0.58 -2.38
CA ALA A 91 -3.88 0.48 -3.07
C ALA A 91 -4.00 1.51 -4.20
N VAL A 92 -3.60 2.77 -3.97
CA VAL A 92 -3.56 3.82 -5.00
C VAL A 92 -2.69 3.40 -6.18
N ALA A 93 -1.48 2.89 -5.93
CA ALA A 93 -0.59 2.38 -6.98
C ALA A 93 -1.17 1.19 -7.77
N LYS A 94 -2.00 0.36 -7.12
CA LYS A 94 -2.66 -0.79 -7.75
C LYS A 94 -3.92 -0.42 -8.54
N LEU A 95 -4.58 0.68 -8.19
CA LEU A 95 -5.85 1.11 -8.76
C LEU A 95 -5.71 2.22 -9.80
N GLN A 96 -4.54 2.85 -9.92
CA GLN A 96 -4.33 4.03 -10.79
C GLN A 96 -4.77 3.85 -12.25
N ASP A 97 -4.62 2.64 -12.81
CA ASP A 97 -4.97 2.37 -14.21
C ASP A 97 -6.48 2.15 -14.38
N ASP A 98 -7.15 1.61 -13.36
CA ASP A 98 -8.58 1.30 -13.39
C ASP A 98 -9.45 2.49 -12.97
N VAL A 99 -8.95 3.28 -12.01
CA VAL A 99 -9.63 4.45 -11.44
C VAL A 99 -8.61 5.59 -11.26
N PRO A 100 -8.28 6.36 -12.31
CA PRO A 100 -7.28 7.42 -12.25
C PRO A 100 -7.53 8.47 -11.15
N ASP A 101 -8.79 8.72 -10.80
CA ASP A 101 -9.20 9.61 -9.70
C ASP A 101 -8.56 9.24 -8.35
N VAL A 102 -8.17 7.97 -8.16
CA VAL A 102 -7.49 7.50 -6.93
C VAL A 102 -6.17 8.23 -6.67
N LEU A 103 -5.55 8.80 -7.71
CA LEU A 103 -4.30 9.55 -7.62
C LEU A 103 -4.42 10.83 -6.79
N MET A 104 -5.62 11.38 -6.59
CA MET A 104 -5.83 12.56 -5.73
C MET A 104 -5.36 12.35 -4.27
N ALA A 105 -5.28 11.09 -3.83
CA ALA A 105 -4.82 10.73 -2.50
C ALA A 105 -3.28 10.84 -2.33
N VAL A 106 -2.51 10.79 -3.43
CA VAL A 106 -1.04 10.63 -3.38
C VAL A 106 -0.36 11.77 -2.64
N SER A 107 -0.73 13.03 -2.93
CA SER A 107 -0.09 14.19 -2.29
C SER A 107 -0.22 14.14 -0.77
N ALA A 108 -1.38 13.77 -0.24
CA ALA A 108 -1.60 13.69 1.21
C ALA A 108 -0.83 12.51 1.83
N LEU A 109 -0.80 11.35 1.16
CA LEU A 109 -0.05 10.19 1.64
C LEU A 109 1.46 10.49 1.66
N ALA A 110 1.99 11.09 0.59
CA ALA A 110 3.40 11.45 0.46
C ALA A 110 3.85 12.48 1.51
N GLU A 111 2.96 13.37 1.94
CA GLU A 111 3.24 14.30 3.04
C GLU A 111 3.35 13.59 4.41
N HIS A 112 2.49 12.60 4.65
CA HIS A 112 2.32 12.00 5.98
C HIS A 112 3.18 10.75 6.22
N ILE A 113 3.55 9.99 5.19
CA ILE A 113 4.42 8.81 5.33
C ILE A 113 5.76 9.17 6.00
N PRO A 114 6.51 10.20 5.56
CA PRO A 114 7.80 10.56 6.19
C PRO A 114 7.69 10.91 7.67
N ARG A 115 6.54 11.44 8.11
CA ARG A 115 6.32 11.85 9.51
C ARG A 115 6.15 10.66 10.47
N LYS A 116 5.86 9.47 9.94
CA LYS A 116 5.56 8.26 10.71
C LYS A 116 6.47 7.08 10.31
N VAL A 117 7.51 7.35 9.52
CA VAL A 117 8.42 6.32 8.97
C VAL A 117 9.32 5.66 10.02
N GLN A 118 9.38 6.17 11.25
CA GLN A 118 10.14 5.53 12.34
C GLN A 118 9.36 4.37 12.98
N ASP A 119 8.03 4.41 12.92
CA ASP A 119 7.13 3.41 13.54
C ASP A 119 6.60 2.39 12.52
N ILE A 120 7.11 2.44 11.30
CA ILE A 120 6.62 1.65 10.17
C ILE A 120 7.25 0.25 10.22
N CYS A 121 6.47 -0.79 9.89
CA CYS A 121 7.02 -2.13 9.87
C CYS A 121 7.81 -2.40 8.56
N PRO A 122 8.67 -3.44 8.53
CA PRO A 122 9.48 -3.76 7.35
C PRO A 122 8.64 -3.99 6.07
N GLN A 123 7.50 -4.66 6.18
CA GLN A 123 6.58 -4.89 5.05
C GLN A 123 6.04 -3.58 4.49
N ASP A 124 5.63 -2.67 5.36
CA ASP A 124 5.08 -1.36 5.01
C ASP A 124 6.13 -0.47 4.33
N LEU A 125 7.42 -0.54 4.73
CA LEU A 125 8.52 0.15 4.01
C LEU A 125 8.64 -0.31 2.56
N SER A 126 8.70 -1.63 2.38
CA SER A 126 8.79 -2.24 1.05
C SER A 126 7.58 -1.87 0.19
N ASN A 127 6.36 -1.95 0.75
CA ASN A 127 5.14 -1.58 0.05
C ASN A 127 5.13 -0.11 -0.38
N ASN A 128 5.54 0.81 0.49
CA ASN A 128 5.63 2.22 0.14
C ASN A 128 6.66 2.49 -0.95
N LEU A 129 7.84 1.86 -0.88
CA LEU A 129 8.88 2.06 -1.88
C LEU A 129 8.44 1.51 -3.25
N TRP A 130 7.81 0.33 -3.26
CA TRP A 130 7.21 -0.26 -4.46
C TRP A 130 6.12 0.63 -5.05
N ALA A 131 5.21 1.14 -4.20
CA ALA A 131 4.12 2.00 -4.63
C ALA A 131 4.65 3.32 -5.21
N ALA A 132 5.66 3.94 -4.57
CA ALA A 132 6.30 5.14 -5.09
C ALA A 132 6.95 4.92 -6.46
N ALA A 133 7.64 3.79 -6.66
CA ALA A 133 8.20 3.42 -7.96
C ALA A 133 7.13 3.21 -9.04
N LYS A 134 5.94 2.73 -8.66
CA LYS A 134 4.80 2.54 -9.56
C LYS A 134 4.04 3.82 -9.89
N LEU A 135 4.05 4.79 -8.98
CA LEU A 135 3.34 6.06 -9.11
C LEU A 135 4.21 7.18 -9.68
N GLN A 136 5.53 6.98 -9.85
CA GLN A 136 6.49 8.05 -10.15
C GLN A 136 6.14 8.92 -11.37
N ASP A 137 5.52 8.34 -12.40
CA ASP A 137 5.16 9.05 -13.62
C ASP A 137 3.77 9.71 -13.52
N ALA A 138 2.80 9.01 -12.93
CA ALA A 138 1.42 9.45 -12.83
C ALA A 138 1.18 10.46 -11.69
N ALA A 139 1.95 10.36 -10.61
CA ALA A 139 1.90 11.23 -9.45
C ALA A 139 3.31 11.48 -8.87
N PRO A 140 4.15 12.29 -9.56
CA PRO A 140 5.54 12.54 -9.19
C PRO A 140 5.74 13.10 -7.78
N GLU A 141 4.71 13.70 -7.17
CA GLU A 141 4.74 14.15 -5.78
C GLU A 141 5.03 13.02 -4.77
N VAL A 142 4.76 11.76 -5.12
CA VAL A 142 5.12 10.59 -4.30
C VAL A 142 6.63 10.51 -4.04
N LEU A 143 7.45 11.02 -4.95
CA LEU A 143 8.91 10.97 -4.87
C LEU A 143 9.45 11.75 -3.67
N LYS A 144 8.69 12.71 -3.14
CA LYS A 144 9.06 13.46 -1.92
C LYS A 144 9.16 12.56 -0.68
N ALA A 145 8.43 11.45 -0.64
CA ALA A 145 8.47 10.52 0.49
C ALA A 145 9.62 9.52 0.40
N VAL A 146 10.15 9.28 -0.80
CA VAL A 146 11.11 8.22 -1.10
C VAL A 146 12.42 8.32 -0.30
N PRO A 147 13.06 9.50 -0.16
CA PRO A 147 14.31 9.59 0.61
C PRO A 147 14.16 9.11 2.06
N SER A 148 13.05 9.48 2.73
CA SER A 148 12.77 9.07 4.10
C SER A 148 12.47 7.57 4.19
N ILE A 149 11.72 7.01 3.25
CA ILE A 149 11.44 5.56 3.18
C ILE A 149 12.76 4.79 3.00
N ALA A 150 13.55 5.16 1.99
CA ALA A 150 14.80 4.48 1.66
C ALA A 150 15.83 4.54 2.80
N ALA A 151 15.92 5.67 3.51
CA ALA A 151 16.83 5.83 4.63
C ALA A 151 16.51 4.90 5.82
N ASN A 152 15.25 4.44 5.95
CA ASN A 152 14.83 3.55 7.03
C ASN A 152 14.98 2.06 6.70
N ILE A 153 15.23 1.69 5.43
CA ILE A 153 15.40 0.29 5.03
C ILE A 153 16.59 -0.37 5.75
N PRO A 154 17.80 0.21 5.80
CA PRO A 154 18.93 -0.47 6.45
C PRO A 154 18.69 -0.85 7.92
N GLY A 155 17.92 -0.05 8.65
CA GLY A 155 17.56 -0.34 10.05
C GLY A 155 16.47 -1.40 10.22
N ASN A 156 15.70 -1.70 9.17
CA ASN A 156 14.56 -2.62 9.21
C ASN A 156 14.75 -3.87 8.34
N VAL A 157 15.85 -3.96 7.60
CA VAL A 157 16.07 -5.00 6.57
C VAL A 157 16.05 -6.42 7.13
N GLU A 158 16.41 -6.62 8.40
CA GLU A 158 16.41 -7.95 9.01
C GLU A 158 14.99 -8.50 9.25
N GLY A 159 14.00 -7.62 9.42
CA GLY A 159 12.59 -8.00 9.54
C GLY A 159 11.85 -8.09 8.21
N MET A 160 12.55 -7.89 7.08
CA MET A 160 11.97 -8.07 5.75
C MET A 160 12.03 -9.55 5.34
N GLU A 161 10.91 -10.08 4.84
CA GLU A 161 10.90 -11.38 4.15
C GLU A 161 11.46 -11.22 2.74
N PHE A 162 11.67 -12.36 2.07
CA PHE A 162 12.27 -12.40 0.74
C PHE A 162 11.52 -11.53 -0.30
N GLN A 163 10.18 -11.49 -0.19
CA GLN A 163 9.35 -10.70 -1.10
C GLN A 163 9.56 -9.19 -0.88
N GLU A 164 9.65 -8.72 0.36
CA GLU A 164 9.89 -7.31 0.67
C GLU A 164 11.25 -6.84 0.17
N VAL A 165 12.28 -7.67 0.33
CA VAL A 165 13.63 -7.36 -0.15
C VAL A 165 13.63 -7.27 -1.68
N SER A 166 12.94 -8.22 -2.35
CA SER A 166 12.81 -8.23 -3.81
C SER A 166 12.07 -7.00 -4.34
N ASN A 167 10.94 -6.64 -3.71
CA ASN A 167 10.15 -5.46 -4.05
C ASN A 167 10.97 -4.18 -3.88
N SER A 168 11.73 -4.08 -2.78
CA SER A 168 12.57 -2.92 -2.49
C SER A 168 13.73 -2.78 -3.49
N MET A 169 14.37 -3.88 -3.90
CA MET A 169 15.41 -3.87 -4.93
C MET A 169 14.87 -3.46 -6.30
N TRP A 170 13.70 -4.00 -6.69
CA TRP A 170 13.03 -3.60 -7.92
C TRP A 170 12.69 -2.10 -7.90
N ALA A 171 12.13 -1.61 -6.80
CA ALA A 171 11.78 -0.22 -6.64
C ALA A 171 13.01 0.70 -6.69
N ALA A 172 14.12 0.34 -6.03
CA ALA A 172 15.37 1.09 -6.10
C ALA A 172 15.89 1.19 -7.54
N THR A 173 15.80 0.10 -8.33
CA THR A 173 16.18 0.13 -9.75
C THR A 173 15.32 1.09 -10.56
N LYS A 174 14.01 1.13 -10.28
CA LYS A 174 13.07 2.04 -10.97
C LYS A 174 13.25 3.50 -10.57
N LEU A 175 13.67 3.76 -9.34
CA LEU A 175 13.80 5.10 -8.77
C LEU A 175 15.21 5.66 -8.88
N GLN A 176 16.21 4.88 -9.33
CA GLN A 176 17.63 5.25 -9.26
C GLN A 176 18.01 6.59 -9.90
N TYR A 177 17.27 7.02 -10.94
CA TYR A 177 17.52 8.29 -11.62
C TYR A 177 16.69 9.44 -11.03
N ALA A 178 15.44 9.16 -10.66
CA ALA A 178 14.54 10.17 -10.10
C ALA A 178 14.88 10.52 -8.64
N VAL A 179 15.29 9.52 -7.86
CA VAL A 179 15.67 9.65 -6.45
C VAL A 179 16.90 8.76 -6.17
N PRO A 180 18.12 9.22 -6.50
CA PRO A 180 19.36 8.45 -6.31
C PRO A 180 19.62 8.01 -4.86
N GLU A 181 19.02 8.68 -3.87
CA GLU A 181 19.08 8.31 -2.46
C GLU A 181 18.55 6.90 -2.19
N THR A 182 17.67 6.37 -3.05
CA THR A 182 17.20 4.98 -2.97
C THR A 182 18.35 3.97 -3.04
N LEU A 183 19.44 4.31 -3.72
CA LEU A 183 20.61 3.44 -3.85
C LEU A 183 21.34 3.23 -2.51
N LYS A 184 21.12 4.08 -1.50
CA LYS A 184 21.67 3.90 -0.15
C LYS A 184 21.10 2.67 0.56
N ALA A 185 19.91 2.21 0.18
CA ALA A 185 19.29 1.00 0.72
C ALA A 185 19.84 -0.29 0.08
N VAL A 186 20.38 -0.21 -1.14
CA VAL A 186 20.78 -1.38 -1.94
C VAL A 186 21.83 -2.27 -1.26
N PRO A 187 22.89 -1.75 -0.60
CA PRO A 187 23.86 -2.61 0.09
C PRO A 187 23.24 -3.48 1.18
N ALA A 188 22.33 -2.92 1.98
CA ALA A 188 21.63 -3.65 3.04
C ALA A 188 20.70 -4.72 2.47
N LEU A 189 19.95 -4.39 1.42
CA LEU A 189 19.06 -5.33 0.72
C LEU A 189 19.85 -6.48 0.09
N ALA A 190 20.96 -6.19 -0.58
CA ALA A 190 21.83 -7.19 -1.20
C ALA A 190 22.44 -8.15 -0.17
N GLU A 191 22.83 -7.64 1.00
CA GLU A 191 23.34 -8.46 2.10
C GLU A 191 22.25 -9.38 2.67
N ARG A 192 21.04 -8.86 2.88
CA ARG A 192 19.89 -9.66 3.32
C ARG A 192 19.56 -10.78 2.34
N LEU A 193 19.57 -10.52 1.02
CA LEU A 193 19.35 -11.55 -0.01
C LEU A 193 20.36 -12.70 0.08
N LYS A 194 21.65 -12.40 0.27
CA LYS A 194 22.70 -13.42 0.41
C LYS A 194 22.43 -14.33 1.60
N ARG A 195 22.02 -13.77 2.73
CA ARG A 195 21.72 -14.52 3.96
C ARG A 195 20.50 -15.41 3.81
N CYS A 196 19.44 -14.93 3.17
CA CYS A 196 18.26 -15.74 2.85
C CYS A 196 18.58 -16.90 1.90
N HIS A 197 19.53 -16.72 0.98
CA HIS A 197 19.98 -17.80 0.10
C HIS A 197 20.83 -18.83 0.84
N ALA A 198 21.73 -18.39 1.75
CA ALA A 198 22.61 -19.28 2.50
C ALA A 198 21.88 -20.15 3.53
N SER A 199 20.82 -19.65 4.18
CA SER A 199 20.02 -20.43 5.13
C SER A 199 19.27 -21.59 4.49
N ALA A 200 18.92 -21.49 3.20
CA ALA A 200 18.29 -22.58 2.46
C ALA A 200 19.20 -23.81 2.25
N TYR A 201 20.53 -23.63 2.32
CA TYR A 201 21.51 -24.72 2.14
C TYR A 201 21.98 -25.36 3.46
N LEU A 202 21.71 -24.74 4.62
CA LEU A 202 22.12 -25.26 5.92
C LEU A 202 20.99 -26.03 6.66
N ALA A 203 19.85 -26.22 6.00
CA ALA A 203 18.68 -26.91 6.56
C ALA A 203 18.58 -28.41 6.20
N TRP A 204 19.69 -29.05 5.80
CA TRP A 204 19.77 -30.48 5.47
C TRP A 204 20.87 -31.18 6.25
#